data_AF-A0AAN8B8X4-F1
#
_entry.id   AF-A0AAN8B8X4-F1
#
_cell.length_a   1.000
_cell.length_b   1.000
_cell.length_c   1.000
_cell.angle_alpha   90.00
_cell.angle_beta   90.00
_cell.angle_gamma   90.00
#
_symmetry.space_group_name_H-M   'P 1'
#
loop_
_entity.id
_entity.type
_entity.pdbx_description
1 polymer ?
#
loop_
_entity_poly.entity_id
_entity_poly.type
_entity_poly.pdbx_seq_one_letter_code
_entity_poly.pdbx_strand_id
1 'polypeptide(L)'
;MASDLMNVAALGRPFTLGMLYDARRDELVPGLRLWNDKTLEEKTTETPQHSNHFEMSASDSTESKSTLMDIEASLKASFMSGLIQVGGSAKYLNDEKKFKNQSRVTLQYKATTKFKQMLITDVTLDTEQMEVIKEGLATHVVTGILYAQVRSQPGSEDRGQHASCDKEDSFF
;
A
#
# COMPACT_ATOMS: atom_id res chain seq x y z
N MET A 1 -10.84 -20.53 -12.11
CA MET A 1 -11.78 -19.41 -11.85
C MET A 1 -11.04 -18.45 -10.95
N ALA A 2 -10.50 -17.36 -11.50
CA ALA A 2 -9.97 -16.29 -10.65
C ALA A 2 -11.16 -15.72 -9.87
N SER A 3 -11.02 -15.57 -8.56
CA SER A 3 -11.98 -14.77 -7.81
C SER A 3 -11.93 -13.34 -8.37
N ASP A 4 -13.08 -12.72 -8.68
CA ASP A 4 -13.21 -11.31 -9.10
C ASP A 4 -12.74 -10.27 -8.05
N LEU A 5 -11.99 -10.72 -7.03
CA LEU A 5 -11.44 -9.92 -5.96
C LEU A 5 -9.98 -9.58 -6.27
N MET A 6 -9.72 -8.29 -6.44
CA MET A 6 -8.38 -7.73 -6.64
C MET A 6 -7.84 -7.18 -5.33
N ASN A 7 -6.68 -7.68 -4.89
CA ASN A 7 -5.95 -7.13 -3.74
C ASN A 7 -4.86 -6.17 -4.24
N VAL A 8 -4.78 -4.99 -3.62
CA VAL A 8 -3.83 -3.95 -4.01
C VAL A 8 -3.17 -3.37 -2.78
N ALA A 9 -1.84 -3.26 -2.79
CA ALA A 9 -1.10 -2.58 -1.73
C ALA A 9 -1.45 -1.08 -1.71
N ALA A 10 -1.78 -0.55 -0.52
CA ALA A 10 -2.20 0.84 -0.38
C ALA A 10 -1.07 1.83 -0.70
N LEU A 11 0.17 1.47 -0.38
CA LEU A 11 1.38 2.28 -0.63
C LEU A 11 1.30 3.72 -0.11
N GLY A 12 0.59 3.94 0.99
CA GLY A 12 0.39 5.26 1.59
C GLY A 12 -0.63 6.14 0.89
N ARG A 13 -1.35 5.63 -0.12
CA ARG A 13 -2.51 6.29 -0.72
C ARG A 13 -3.71 6.22 0.23
N PRO A 14 -4.59 7.24 0.27
CA PRO A 14 -5.72 7.27 1.19
C PRO A 14 -6.90 6.44 0.68
N PHE A 15 -7.01 5.19 1.13
CA PHE A 15 -8.15 4.33 0.82
C PHE A 15 -9.28 4.51 1.84
N THR A 16 -10.52 4.55 1.34
CA THR A 16 -11.74 4.45 2.15
C THR A 16 -12.69 3.39 1.57
N LEU A 17 -13.52 2.77 2.41
CA LEU A 17 -14.55 1.85 1.93
C LEU A 17 -15.53 2.59 1.00
N GLY A 18 -15.99 1.89 -0.04
CA GLY A 18 -16.89 2.46 -1.06
C GLY A 18 -16.21 3.40 -2.06
N MET A 19 -14.90 3.64 -1.93
CA MET A 19 -14.14 4.44 -2.89
C MET A 19 -13.98 3.69 -4.20
N LEU A 20 -14.05 4.42 -5.31
CA LEU A 20 -13.89 3.89 -6.65
C LEU A 20 -12.42 3.80 -7.05
N TYR A 21 -12.08 2.75 -7.80
CA TYR A 21 -10.72 2.45 -8.25
C TYR A 21 -10.69 2.14 -9.75
N ASP A 22 -9.78 2.79 -10.48
CA ASP A 22 -9.49 2.46 -11.88
C ASP A 22 -8.20 1.62 -11.97
N ALA A 23 -8.37 0.30 -12.12
CA ALA A 23 -7.27 -0.66 -12.26
C ALA A 23 -6.47 -0.48 -13.56
N ARG A 24 -6.98 0.27 -14.55
CA ARG A 24 -6.25 0.57 -15.79
C ARG A 24 -5.14 1.60 -15.57
N ARG A 25 -5.31 2.46 -14.56
CA ARG A 25 -4.41 3.59 -14.23
C ARG A 25 -3.80 3.48 -12.83
N ASP A 26 -4.22 2.46 -12.07
CA ASP A 26 -3.96 2.30 -10.64
C ASP A 26 -4.27 3.56 -9.81
N GLU A 27 -5.41 4.18 -10.13
CA GLU A 27 -5.81 5.49 -9.62
C GLU A 27 -7.09 5.38 -8.77
N LEU A 28 -7.10 6.10 -7.64
CA LEU A 28 -8.30 6.29 -6.83
C LEU A 28 -9.12 7.42 -7.45
N VAL A 29 -10.43 7.23 -7.56
CA VAL A 29 -11.34 8.27 -8.08
C VAL A 29 -11.99 8.99 -6.88
N PRO A 30 -11.48 10.16 -6.47
CA PRO A 30 -12.05 10.91 -5.35
C PRO A 30 -13.36 11.60 -5.75
N GLY A 31 -14.19 11.92 -4.77
CA GLY A 31 -15.39 12.73 -4.96
C GLY A 31 -16.62 11.99 -5.52
N LEU A 32 -16.43 10.77 -6.05
CA LEU A 32 -17.51 9.90 -6.50
C LEU A 32 -17.59 8.67 -5.59
N ARG A 33 -18.80 8.35 -5.11
CA ARG A 33 -19.07 7.16 -4.30
C ARG A 33 -20.34 6.52 -4.82
N LEU A 34 -20.36 5.19 -4.84
CA LEU A 34 -21.60 4.47 -5.08
C LEU A 34 -22.53 4.68 -3.88
N TRP A 35 -22.08 4.37 -2.67
CA TRP A 35 -22.93 4.45 -1.49
C TRP A 35 -22.78 5.75 -0.70
N ASN A 36 -23.90 6.22 -0.14
CA ASN A 36 -23.88 7.30 0.85
C ASN A 36 -23.26 6.80 2.17
N ASP A 37 -22.83 7.75 3.01
CA ASP A 37 -22.10 7.44 4.23
C ASP A 37 -22.92 6.60 5.22
N LYS A 38 -24.24 6.81 5.28
CA LYS A 38 -25.14 6.05 6.16
C LYS A 38 -25.20 4.57 5.75
N THR A 39 -25.36 4.28 4.46
CA THR A 39 -25.35 2.91 3.94
C THR A 39 -23.99 2.25 4.14
N LEU A 40 -22.90 3.00 3.95
CA LEU A 40 -21.54 2.50 4.21
C LEU A 40 -21.35 2.12 5.68
N GLU A 41 -21.77 2.97 6.61
CA GLU A 41 -21.67 2.70 8.04
C GLU A 41 -22.49 1.47 8.46
N GLU A 42 -23.76 1.37 8.01
CA GLU A 42 -24.64 0.25 8.32
C GLU A 42 -24.13 -1.09 7.79
N LYS A 43 -23.45 -1.08 6.63
CA LYS A 43 -22.93 -2.30 5.97
C LYS A 43 -21.48 -2.60 6.29
N THR A 44 -20.80 -1.74 7.04
CA THR A 44 -19.39 -1.95 7.41
C THR A 44 -19.28 -2.82 8.65
N THR A 45 -18.44 -3.85 8.56
CA THR A 45 -18.02 -4.66 9.69
C THR A 45 -16.52 -4.47 9.92
N GLU A 46 -16.13 -4.36 11.18
CA GLU A 46 -14.73 -4.27 11.61
C GLU A 46 -14.39 -5.49 12.45
N THR A 47 -13.32 -6.20 12.09
CA THR A 47 -12.81 -7.34 12.84
C THR A 47 -11.37 -7.06 13.30
N PRO A 48 -11.05 -7.29 14.58
CA PRO A 48 -9.66 -7.24 15.04
C PRO A 48 -8.83 -8.29 14.31
N GLN A 49 -7.66 -7.90 13.81
CA GLN A 49 -6.74 -8.79 13.10
C GLN A 49 -5.30 -8.43 13.48
N HIS A 50 -4.93 -8.79 14.71
CA HIS A 50 -3.62 -8.50 15.26
C HIS A 50 -2.58 -9.52 14.79
N SER A 51 -1.53 -9.05 14.13
CA SER A 51 -0.35 -9.86 13.82
C SER A 51 0.90 -8.99 13.79
N ASN A 52 2.05 -9.59 14.07
CA ASN A 52 3.36 -8.95 14.00
C ASN A 52 4.26 -9.83 13.15
N HIS A 53 4.93 -9.23 12.17
CA HIS A 53 5.88 -9.89 11.29
C HIS A 53 7.13 -9.04 11.17
N PHE A 54 8.28 -9.69 11.03
CA PHE A 54 9.54 -9.02 10.70
C PHE A 54 10.23 -9.77 9.58
N GLU A 55 10.91 -9.04 8.71
CA GLU A 55 11.65 -9.60 7.60
C GLU A 55 12.94 -8.81 7.39
N MET A 56 14.02 -9.51 7.02
CA MET A 56 15.31 -8.89 6.77
C MET A 56 15.75 -9.14 5.32
N SER A 57 16.13 -8.09 4.63
CA SER A 57 16.65 -8.15 3.25
C SER A 57 18.05 -7.55 3.18
N ALA A 58 19.00 -8.30 2.64
CA ALA A 58 20.34 -7.79 2.28
C ALA A 58 20.39 -7.24 0.83
N SER A 59 19.24 -7.16 0.16
CA SER A 59 19.09 -6.66 -1.22
C SER A 59 18.26 -5.38 -1.24
N ASP A 60 18.70 -4.43 -2.07
CA ASP A 60 18.05 -3.13 -2.26
C ASP A 60 17.43 -2.97 -3.66
N SER A 61 17.34 -4.07 -4.42
CA SER A 61 16.75 -4.05 -5.76
C SER A 61 15.26 -3.70 -5.69
N THR A 62 14.72 -3.12 -6.77
CA THR A 62 13.28 -2.86 -6.91
C THR A 62 12.46 -4.12 -6.69
N GLU A 63 12.94 -5.28 -7.16
CA GLU A 63 12.29 -6.57 -6.93
C GLU A 63 12.21 -6.89 -5.44
N SER A 64 13.35 -6.88 -4.73
CA SER A 64 13.39 -7.22 -3.31
C SER A 64 12.55 -6.25 -2.47
N LYS A 65 12.52 -4.96 -2.82
CA LYS A 65 11.65 -3.97 -2.17
C LYS A 65 10.17 -4.22 -2.44
N SER A 66 9.84 -4.60 -3.67
CA SER A 66 8.46 -4.89 -4.07
C SER A 66 7.95 -6.12 -3.33
N THR A 67 8.73 -7.21 -3.28
CA THR A 67 8.41 -8.41 -2.50
C THR A 67 8.21 -8.09 -1.03
N LEU A 68 9.15 -7.36 -0.41
CA LEU A 68 9.08 -6.98 1.00
C LEU A 68 7.83 -6.14 1.32
N MET A 69 7.28 -5.40 0.34
CA MET A 69 6.10 -4.54 0.51
C MET A 69 4.81 -5.18 -0.02
N ASP A 70 4.83 -6.49 -0.34
CA ASP A 70 3.70 -7.23 -0.94
C ASP A 70 3.14 -6.56 -2.21
N ILE A 71 4.02 -6.07 -3.09
CA ILE A 71 3.64 -5.39 -4.34
C ILE A 71 3.61 -6.37 -5.50
N GLU A 72 2.41 -6.59 -6.03
CA GLU A 72 2.17 -7.40 -7.23
C GLU A 72 2.78 -6.78 -8.49
N ALA A 73 2.99 -7.62 -9.51
CA ALA A 73 3.70 -7.24 -10.73
C ALA A 73 3.06 -6.05 -11.49
N SER A 74 1.73 -6.01 -11.58
CA SER A 74 1.00 -4.89 -12.22
C SER A 74 1.23 -3.58 -11.48
N LEU A 75 1.05 -3.59 -10.16
CA LEU A 75 1.23 -2.41 -9.32
C LEU A 75 2.69 -1.94 -9.31
N LYS A 76 3.65 -2.87 -9.35
CA LYS A 76 5.08 -2.58 -9.52
C LYS A 76 5.36 -1.86 -10.84
N ALA A 77 4.77 -2.31 -11.94
CA ALA A 77 4.91 -1.65 -13.24
C ALA A 77 4.32 -0.23 -13.23
N SER A 78 3.17 -0.04 -12.59
CA SER A 78 2.54 1.28 -12.42
C SER A 78 3.37 2.22 -11.53
N PHE A 79 4.01 1.70 -10.48
CA PHE A 79 4.97 2.46 -9.70
C PHE A 79 6.20 2.86 -10.54
N MET A 80 6.80 1.92 -11.28
CA MET A 80 7.98 2.19 -12.11
C MET A 80 7.72 3.16 -13.27
N SER A 81 6.48 3.22 -13.77
CA SER A 81 6.05 4.17 -14.80
C SER A 81 5.64 5.53 -14.24
N GLY A 82 5.65 5.71 -12.91
CA GLY A 82 5.28 6.96 -12.25
C GLY A 82 3.79 7.24 -12.17
N LEU A 83 2.94 6.23 -12.45
CA LEU A 83 1.47 6.36 -12.32
C LEU A 83 1.02 6.46 -10.85
N ILE A 84 1.83 5.94 -9.93
CA ILE A 84 1.50 5.88 -8.51
C ILE A 84 2.48 6.74 -7.70
N GLN A 85 1.93 7.70 -6.97
CA GLN A 85 2.67 8.39 -5.93
C GLN A 85 2.60 7.62 -4.61
N VAL A 86 3.76 7.33 -4.03
CA VAL A 86 3.87 6.59 -2.76
C VAL A 86 3.97 7.53 -1.56
N GLY A 87 3.34 7.14 -0.46
CA GLY A 87 3.30 7.89 0.79
C GLY A 87 3.77 7.08 2.00
N GLY A 88 3.91 7.75 3.15
CA GLY A 88 4.24 7.09 4.42
C GLY A 88 5.48 6.20 4.34
N SER A 89 5.36 4.96 4.84
CA SER A 89 6.42 3.96 4.82
C SER A 89 6.78 3.44 3.42
N ALA A 90 5.85 3.52 2.45
CA ALA A 90 6.11 3.12 1.08
C ALA A 90 7.08 4.05 0.34
N LYS A 91 7.43 5.22 0.91
CA LYS A 91 8.56 6.04 0.44
C LYS A 91 9.89 5.28 0.44
N TYR A 92 10.00 4.19 1.20
CA TYR A 92 11.11 3.25 1.11
C TYR A 92 11.37 2.73 -0.31
N LEU A 93 10.34 2.63 -1.16
CA LEU A 93 10.48 2.22 -2.56
C LEU A 93 11.33 3.19 -3.38
N ASN A 94 11.32 4.48 -3.03
CA ASN A 94 12.11 5.53 -3.67
C ASN A 94 13.49 5.73 -3.03
N ASP A 95 13.76 5.05 -1.91
CA ASP A 95 15.06 5.13 -1.27
C ASP A 95 16.03 4.22 -2.05
N GLU A 96 17.13 4.75 -2.56
CA GLU A 96 18.12 4.00 -3.34
C GLU A 96 19.51 4.09 -2.73
N LYS A 97 20.30 3.03 -2.90
CA LYS A 97 21.74 3.08 -2.60
C LYS A 97 22.41 4.22 -3.34
N LYS A 98 23.26 4.96 -2.65
CA LYS A 98 24.06 6.05 -3.25
C LYS A 98 25.22 5.50 -4.08
N PHE A 99 25.78 4.37 -3.66
CA PHE A 99 26.99 3.80 -4.26
C PHE A 99 26.81 2.31 -4.54
N LYS A 100 27.49 1.83 -5.59
CA LYS A 100 27.51 0.39 -5.92
C LYS A 100 28.21 -0.44 -4.83
N ASN A 101 29.26 0.10 -4.22
CA ASN A 101 30.04 -0.57 -3.16
C ASN A 101 29.50 -0.31 -1.75
N GLN A 102 28.20 0.01 -1.66
CA GLN A 102 27.51 0.16 -0.39
C GLN A 102 26.82 -1.16 -0.03
N SER A 103 27.20 -1.72 1.11
CA SER A 103 26.46 -2.80 1.74
C SER A 103 25.20 -2.20 2.37
N ARG A 104 24.06 -2.87 2.24
CA ARG A 104 22.80 -2.41 2.82
C ARG A 104 21.99 -3.61 3.28
N VAL A 105 21.48 -3.51 4.50
CA VAL A 105 20.54 -4.46 5.09
C VAL A 105 19.33 -3.67 5.55
N THR A 106 18.14 -4.13 5.19
CA THR A 106 16.88 -3.53 5.62
C THR A 106 16.16 -4.50 6.54
N LEU A 107 15.80 -4.04 7.74
CA LEU A 107 14.84 -4.71 8.61
C LEU A 107 13.47 -4.08 8.38
N GLN A 108 12.48 -4.89 8.00
CA GLN A 108 11.08 -4.48 7.96
C GLN A 108 10.33 -5.05 9.15
N TYR A 109 9.51 -4.21 9.77
CA TYR A 109 8.50 -4.61 10.73
C TYR A 109 7.11 -4.29 10.19
N LYS A 110 6.20 -5.25 10.27
CA LYS A 110 4.81 -5.15 9.82
C LYS A 110 3.88 -5.59 10.95
N ALA A 111 2.98 -4.70 11.35
CA ALA A 111 1.96 -4.98 12.36
C ALA A 111 0.56 -4.78 11.74
N THR A 112 -0.23 -5.84 11.63
CA THR A 112 -1.64 -5.71 11.27
C THR A 112 -2.47 -5.48 12.53
N THR A 113 -3.52 -4.66 12.40
CA THR A 113 -4.34 -4.28 13.55
C THR A 113 -5.78 -4.74 13.40
N LYS A 114 -6.39 -4.46 12.25
CA LYS A 114 -7.80 -4.72 12.00
C LYS A 114 -8.11 -4.82 10.53
N PHE A 115 -9.21 -5.47 10.22
CA PHE A 115 -9.78 -5.54 8.90
C PHE A 115 -11.16 -4.89 8.92
N LYS A 116 -11.40 -3.94 8.02
CA LYS A 116 -12.72 -3.37 7.77
C LYS A 116 -13.22 -3.87 6.43
N GLN A 117 -14.46 -4.32 6.37
CA GLN A 117 -15.08 -4.75 5.11
C GLN A 117 -16.52 -4.27 5.04
N MET A 118 -17.00 -4.08 3.81
CA MET A 118 -18.38 -3.73 3.50
C MET A 118 -19.11 -4.97 2.96
N LEU A 119 -20.24 -5.31 3.58
CA LEU A 119 -21.09 -6.40 3.11
C LEU A 119 -21.91 -5.95 1.90
N ILE A 120 -21.64 -6.54 0.73
CA ILE A 120 -22.44 -6.34 -0.48
C ILE A 120 -23.57 -7.38 -0.52
N THR A 121 -24.51 -7.29 0.42
CA THR A 121 -25.76 -8.06 0.35
C THR A 121 -26.92 -7.09 0.19
N ASP A 122 -27.79 -7.38 -0.79
CA ASP A 122 -29.02 -6.62 -1.09
C ASP A 122 -28.80 -5.13 -1.38
N VAL A 123 -27.71 -4.82 -2.07
CA VAL A 123 -27.41 -3.45 -2.47
C VAL A 123 -28.12 -3.16 -3.79
N THR A 124 -29.22 -2.41 -3.72
CA THR A 124 -29.86 -1.84 -4.91
C THR A 124 -29.08 -0.62 -5.33
N LEU A 125 -28.73 -0.56 -6.63
CA LEU A 125 -28.15 0.64 -7.21
C LEU A 125 -29.28 1.58 -7.64
N ASP A 126 -29.27 2.80 -7.15
CA ASP A 126 -30.16 3.86 -7.63
C ASP A 126 -29.69 4.42 -8.98
N THR A 127 -30.48 5.33 -9.53
CA THR A 127 -30.24 5.88 -10.86
C THR A 127 -28.96 6.72 -10.92
N GLU A 128 -28.61 7.43 -9.84
CA GLU A 128 -27.39 8.25 -9.77
C GLU A 128 -26.14 7.35 -9.73
N GLN A 129 -26.20 6.27 -8.95
CA GLN A 129 -25.16 5.25 -8.88
C GLN A 129 -24.93 4.55 -10.22
N MET A 130 -26.01 4.30 -10.99
CA MET A 130 -25.89 3.73 -12.33
C MET A 130 -25.24 4.70 -13.32
N GLU A 131 -25.47 6.01 -13.20
CA GLU A 131 -24.79 7.00 -14.06
C GLU A 131 -23.27 7.00 -13.81
N VAL A 132 -22.82 6.93 -12.55
CA VAL A 132 -21.39 6.82 -12.21
C VAL A 132 -20.73 5.61 -12.88
N ILE A 133 -21.45 4.49 -12.96
CA ILE A 133 -20.96 3.29 -13.66
C ILE A 133 -20.91 3.53 -15.17
N LYS A 134 -21.93 4.17 -15.76
CA LYS A 134 -21.98 4.47 -17.19
C LYS A 134 -20.88 5.43 -17.65
N GLU A 135 -20.45 6.36 -16.80
CA GLU A 135 -19.33 7.26 -17.10
C GLU A 135 -17.99 6.51 -17.28
N GLY A 136 -17.88 5.27 -16.79
CA GLY A 136 -16.71 4.41 -17.03
C GLY A 136 -15.41 4.92 -16.39
N LEU A 137 -15.53 5.76 -15.37
CA LEU A 137 -14.41 6.38 -14.65
C LEU A 137 -13.68 5.41 -13.72
N ALA A 138 -14.35 4.33 -13.31
CA ALA A 138 -13.79 3.32 -12.43
C ALA A 138 -14.10 1.91 -12.92
N THR A 139 -13.32 0.95 -12.43
CA THR A 139 -13.44 -0.48 -12.78
C THR A 139 -13.78 -1.35 -11.58
N HIS A 140 -13.39 -0.89 -10.38
CA HIS A 140 -13.56 -1.60 -9.12
C HIS A 140 -14.05 -0.65 -8.04
N VAL A 141 -14.57 -1.21 -6.95
CA VAL A 141 -14.91 -0.49 -5.73
C VAL A 141 -14.20 -1.14 -4.54
N VAL A 142 -13.77 -0.32 -3.58
CA VAL A 142 -13.06 -0.78 -2.39
C VAL A 142 -14.06 -1.37 -1.39
N THR A 143 -13.99 -2.68 -1.20
CA THR A 143 -14.91 -3.44 -0.34
C THR A 143 -14.26 -3.92 0.95
N GLY A 144 -12.94 -3.93 1.03
CA GLY A 144 -12.19 -4.38 2.20
C GLY A 144 -10.86 -3.64 2.34
N ILE A 145 -10.48 -3.34 3.58
CA ILE A 145 -9.21 -2.67 3.92
C ILE A 145 -8.62 -3.36 5.14
N LEU A 146 -7.41 -3.92 4.96
CA LEU A 146 -6.57 -4.38 6.06
C LEU A 146 -5.67 -3.25 6.54
N TYR A 147 -5.83 -2.85 7.80
CA TYR A 147 -5.02 -1.80 8.41
C TYR A 147 -3.75 -2.39 8.99
N ALA A 148 -2.62 -1.91 8.48
CA ALA A 148 -1.30 -2.29 8.95
C ALA A 148 -0.38 -1.08 9.11
N GLN A 149 0.53 -1.17 10.06
CA GLN A 149 1.68 -0.29 10.17
C GLN A 149 2.90 -1.03 9.64
N VAL A 150 3.63 -0.40 8.73
CA VAL A 150 4.86 -0.95 8.14
C VAL A 150 5.98 0.03 8.42
N ARG A 151 7.13 -0.48 8.85
CA ARG A 151 8.35 0.31 9.05
C ARG A 151 9.52 -0.41 8.38
N SER A 152 10.21 0.28 7.48
CA SER A 152 11.47 -0.18 6.90
C SER A 152 12.63 0.60 7.52
N GLN A 153 13.59 -0.11 8.08
CA GLN A 153 14.81 0.43 8.68
C GLN A 153 16.02 -0.04 7.87
N PRO A 154 16.48 0.76 6.91
CA PRO A 154 17.70 0.47 6.19
C PRO A 154 18.95 0.85 7.00
N GLY A 155 19.86 -0.08 7.19
CA GLY A 155 21.23 0.15 7.62
C GLY A 155 22.19 0.02 6.43
N SER A 156 23.13 0.94 6.29
CA SER A 156 24.11 0.93 5.19
C SER A 156 25.53 1.14 5.68
N GLU A 157 26.48 0.49 5.01
CA GLU A 157 27.91 0.60 5.25
C GLU A 157 28.64 0.81 3.93
N ASP A 158 29.48 1.85 3.85
CA ASP A 158 30.25 2.19 2.66
C ASP A 158 31.60 1.47 2.68
N ARG A 159 31.79 0.50 1.78
CA ARG A 159 33.09 -0.16 1.60
C ARG A 159 33.99 0.73 0.72
N GLY A 160 34.52 1.81 1.30
CA GLY A 160 35.35 2.75 0.54
C GLY A 160 36.07 3.86 1.32
N GLN A 161 35.89 3.98 2.64
CA GLN A 161 36.66 4.93 3.45
C GLN A 161 37.29 4.17 4.62
N HIS A 162 38.57 4.43 4.84
CA HIS A 162 39.29 4.03 6.05
C HIS A 162 38.39 4.33 7.27
N ALA A 163 38.08 3.32 8.06
CA ALA A 163 37.29 3.49 9.27
C ALA A 163 38.02 4.48 10.21
N SER A 164 37.47 5.69 10.37
CA SER A 164 37.67 6.50 11.56
C SER A 164 36.38 6.42 12.35
N CYS A 165 36.39 5.64 13.41
CA CYS A 165 35.34 5.59 14.41
C CYS A 165 35.42 6.89 15.20
N ASP A 166 34.56 7.86 14.89
CA ASP A 166 34.22 8.93 15.83
C ASP A 166 32.71 9.20 15.70
N LYS A 167 31.95 8.48 16.52
CA LYS A 167 30.60 8.89 16.92
C LYS A 167 30.52 8.79 18.43
N GLU A 168 30.73 9.92 19.08
CA GLU A 168 30.16 10.14 20.41
C GLU A 168 28.64 10.26 20.25
N ASP A 169 27.95 9.30 20.84
CA ASP A 169 26.51 9.28 21.00
C ASP A 169 26.09 10.45 21.90
N SER A 170 25.25 11.33 21.37
CA SER A 170 24.37 12.17 22.19
C SER A 170 22.93 11.79 21.86
N PHE A 171 22.36 10.92 22.69
CA PHE A 171 20.94 10.64 22.75
C PHE A 171 20.22 11.79 23.48
N PHE A 172 19.26 12.42 22.81
CA PHE A 172 18.00 12.92 23.38
C PHE A 172 16.90 12.77 22.33
#